data_AF-A0A8T3MA32-F1
#
_entry.id   AF-A0A8T3MA32-F1
#
_cell.length_a   1.000
_cell.length_b   1.000
_cell.length_c   1.000
_cell.angle_alpha   90.00
_cell.angle_beta   90.00
_cell.angle_gamma   90.00
#
_symmetry.space_group_name_H-M   'P 1'
#
loop_
_entity.id
_entity.type
_entity.pdbx_description
1 polymer ?
#
loop_
_entity_poly.entity_id
_entity_poly.type
_entity_poly.pdbx_seq_one_letter_code
_entity_poly.pdbx_strand_id
1 'polypeptide(L)'
;MGDVQIRVGDLHFTARWDPEAPRTQEAIRRMLPIERQLIHCRWTGESTWIPFGDFRPGLEYENHTSHPAPGQLAIYPGGISECEIFFPYGGCTTAPKVGQLAANHFASVVATGANDDWQDRLREVGRRCLWEGAQSIRITEVDG
;
A
#
# COMPACT_ATOMS: atom_id res chain seq x y z
N MET A 1 19.23 -4.95 -4.31
CA MET A 1 17.93 -4.28 -4.57
C MET A 1 17.51 -3.71 -3.24
N GLY A 2 17.19 -2.42 -3.15
CA GLY A 2 16.89 -1.78 -1.88
C GLY A 2 15.62 -2.35 -1.25
N ASP A 3 15.57 -2.36 0.08
CA ASP A 3 14.36 -2.71 0.81
C ASP A 3 13.44 -1.49 0.89
N VAL A 4 12.13 -1.72 0.87
CA VAL A 4 11.11 -0.68 1.06
C VAL A 4 10.83 -0.55 2.55
N GLN A 5 11.06 0.63 3.11
CA GLN A 5 10.74 0.94 4.50
C GLN A 5 9.42 1.71 4.56
N ILE A 6 8.50 1.24 5.40
CA ILE A 6 7.18 1.84 5.60
C ILE A 6 7.05 2.19 7.08
N ARG A 7 6.73 3.44 7.37
CA ARG A 7 6.51 3.95 8.73
C ARG A 7 5.12 4.53 8.81
N VAL A 8 4.28 4.00 9.70
CA VAL A 8 2.95 4.53 10.01
C VAL A 8 2.96 4.97 11.47
N GLY A 9 3.18 6.26 11.72
CA GLY A 9 3.52 6.74 13.06
C GLY A 9 4.78 6.07 13.62
N ASP A 10 4.62 5.34 14.72
CA ASP A 10 5.64 4.54 15.40
C ASP A 10 5.71 3.08 14.92
N LEU A 11 4.80 2.65 14.04
CA LEU A 11 4.75 1.29 13.50
C LEU A 11 5.62 1.19 12.25
N HIS A 12 6.60 0.28 12.29
CA HIS A 12 7.59 0.13 11.22
C HIS A 12 7.49 -1.23 10.52
N PHE A 13 7.69 -1.22 9.21
CA PHE A 13 7.64 -2.39 8.35
C PHE A 13 8.77 -2.34 7.33
N THR A 14 9.35 -3.52 7.06
CA THR A 14 10.21 -3.74 5.90
C THR A 14 9.41 -4.51 4.86
N ALA A 15 9.48 -4.09 3.61
CA ALA A 15 8.84 -4.72 2.48
C ALA A 15 9.84 -4.94 1.35
N ARG A 16 9.57 -5.95 0.52
CA ARG A 16 10.35 -6.23 -0.69
C ARG A 16 9.54 -5.87 -1.91
N TRP A 17 10.19 -5.26 -2.88
CA TRP A 17 9.64 -5.05 -4.21
C TRP A 17 9.21 -6.37 -4.84
N ASP A 18 8.06 -6.36 -5.53
CA ASP A 18 7.54 -7.52 -6.23
C ASP A 18 8.16 -7.60 -7.65
N PRO A 19 8.94 -8.65 -7.98
CA PRO A 19 9.64 -8.74 -9.25
C PRO A 19 8.72 -8.81 -10.48
N GLU A 20 7.44 -9.14 -10.31
CA GLU A 20 6.47 -9.24 -11.40
C GLU A 20 5.91 -7.87 -11.84
N ALA A 21 6.28 -6.78 -11.15
CA ALA A 21 5.77 -5.43 -11.43
C ALA A 21 6.87 -4.36 -11.69
N PRO A 22 7.86 -4.59 -12.57
CA PRO A 22 9.02 -3.72 -12.71
C PRO A 22 8.70 -2.29 -13.17
N ARG A 23 7.68 -2.08 -14.04
CA ARG A 23 7.28 -0.72 -14.47
C ARG A 23 6.58 0.01 -13.33
N THR A 24 5.78 -0.70 -12.55
CA THR A 24 5.12 -0.19 -11.34
C THR A 24 6.15 0.18 -10.28
N GLN A 25 7.15 -0.66 -10.03
CA GLN A 25 8.26 -0.34 -9.10
C GLN A 25 8.94 0.97 -9.50
N GLU A 26 9.31 1.13 -10.77
CA GLU A 26 9.98 2.33 -11.26
C GLU A 26 9.10 3.59 -11.11
N ALA A 27 7.80 3.48 -11.36
CA ALA A 27 6.88 4.58 -11.11
C ALA A 27 6.79 4.94 -9.61
N ILE A 28 6.71 3.94 -8.72
CA ILE A 28 6.72 4.17 -7.26
C ILE A 28 8.05 4.80 -6.83
N ARG A 29 9.19 4.35 -7.35
CA ARG A 29 10.52 4.91 -7.03
C ARG A 29 10.60 6.41 -7.32
N ARG A 30 10.03 6.87 -8.43
CA ARG A 30 9.95 8.30 -8.78
C ARG A 30 9.06 9.11 -7.82
N MET A 31 8.19 8.44 -7.07
CA MET A 31 7.34 9.04 -6.05
C MET A 31 8.00 9.04 -4.66
N LEU A 32 9.09 8.30 -4.45
CA LEU A 32 9.78 8.24 -3.15
C LEU A 32 10.59 9.53 -2.89
N PRO A 33 10.66 9.99 -1.62
CA PRO A 33 9.91 9.51 -0.47
C PRO A 33 8.42 9.89 -0.56
N ILE A 34 7.53 8.93 -0.28
CA ILE A 34 6.09 9.20 -0.17
C ILE A 34 5.81 9.60 1.27
N GLU A 35 5.51 10.86 1.53
CA GLU A 35 5.10 11.40 2.84
C GLU A 35 3.65 11.89 2.77
N ARG A 36 2.70 11.14 3.33
CA ARG A 36 1.26 11.34 3.15
C ARG A 36 0.46 10.96 4.40
N GLN A 37 -0.87 11.03 4.28
CA GLN A 37 -1.82 10.49 5.24
C GLN A 37 -2.37 9.15 4.74
N LEU A 38 -2.38 8.16 5.62
CA LEU A 38 -2.99 6.86 5.44
C LEU A 38 -4.37 6.87 6.08
N ILE A 39 -5.40 6.48 5.32
CA ILE A 39 -6.80 6.60 5.73
C ILE A 39 -7.46 5.22 5.63
N HIS A 40 -8.40 4.91 6.53
CA HIS A 40 -9.15 3.67 6.43
C HIS A 40 -10.04 3.65 5.18
N CYS A 41 -10.06 2.52 4.47
CA CYS A 41 -10.91 2.34 3.31
C CYS A 41 -12.40 2.33 3.69
N ARG A 42 -13.25 2.95 2.87
CA ARG A 42 -14.71 2.95 3.09
C ARG A 42 -15.42 1.71 2.55
N TRP A 43 -14.96 1.18 1.42
CA TRP A 43 -15.64 0.09 0.69
C TRP A 43 -14.78 -1.17 0.54
N THR A 44 -13.46 -1.03 0.60
CA THR A 44 -12.47 -2.09 0.32
C THR A 44 -12.41 -3.19 1.39
N GLY A 45 -13.03 -3.02 2.57
CA GLY A 45 -12.89 -3.94 3.70
C GLY A 45 -11.69 -3.59 4.59
N GLU A 46 -10.95 -4.61 5.07
CA GLU A 46 -9.82 -4.47 6.00
C GLU A 46 -8.56 -3.94 5.30
N SER A 47 -8.63 -2.70 4.83
CA SER A 47 -7.54 -2.03 4.13
C SER A 47 -7.51 -0.54 4.44
N THR A 48 -6.36 0.05 4.16
CA THR A 48 -6.14 1.50 4.22
C THR A 48 -5.66 1.99 2.86
N TRP A 49 -5.80 3.29 2.58
CA TRP A 49 -5.31 3.90 1.35
C TRP A 49 -4.56 5.21 1.57
N ILE A 50 -3.69 5.54 0.62
CA ILE A 50 -3.09 6.86 0.42
C ILE A 50 -3.74 7.48 -0.83
N PRO A 51 -4.50 8.58 -0.70
CA PRO A 51 -5.15 9.19 -1.86
C PRO A 51 -4.19 10.11 -2.61
N PHE A 52 -4.20 10.02 -3.94
CA PHE A 52 -3.46 10.92 -4.84
C PHE A 52 -4.39 11.73 -5.75
N GLY A 53 -5.71 11.56 -5.64
CA GLY A 53 -6.69 12.33 -6.43
C GLY A 53 -6.51 12.15 -7.93
N ASP A 54 -6.35 13.27 -8.64
CA ASP A 54 -6.23 13.32 -10.09
C ASP A 54 -4.83 12.99 -10.64
N PHE A 55 -3.86 12.69 -9.75
CA PHE A 55 -2.55 12.23 -10.18
C PHE A 55 -2.66 11.00 -11.09
N ARG A 56 -1.84 10.93 -12.13
CA ARG A 56 -1.75 9.79 -13.05
C ARG A 56 -0.28 9.42 -13.22
N PRO A 57 0.18 8.26 -12.69
CA PRO A 57 1.58 7.85 -12.79
C PRO A 57 1.98 7.36 -14.19
N GLY A 58 1.05 7.35 -15.17
CA GLY A 58 1.30 6.79 -16.50
C GLY A 58 1.46 5.28 -16.49
N LEU A 59 0.79 4.59 -15.56
CA LEU A 59 0.82 3.14 -15.41
C LEU A 59 -0.41 2.50 -16.07
N GLU A 60 -0.17 1.39 -16.76
CA GLU A 60 -1.21 0.40 -17.10
C GLU A 60 -1.21 -0.73 -16.08
N TYR A 61 -2.11 -1.69 -16.25
CA TYR A 61 -2.15 -2.87 -15.39
C TYR A 61 -0.91 -3.75 -15.52
N GLU A 62 -0.33 -4.11 -14.38
CA GLU A 62 0.87 -4.94 -14.26
C GLU A 62 0.85 -5.63 -12.90
N ASN A 63 0.93 -6.96 -12.87
CA ASN A 63 0.72 -7.76 -11.64
C ASN A 63 -0.51 -7.31 -10.82
N HIS A 64 -1.62 -7.05 -11.52
CA HIS A 64 -2.81 -6.46 -10.93
C HIS A 64 -3.67 -7.51 -10.26
N THR A 65 -4.26 -7.14 -9.12
CA THR A 65 -5.23 -7.97 -8.41
C THR A 65 -6.35 -7.12 -7.85
N SER A 66 -7.55 -7.70 -7.77
CA SER A 66 -8.64 -7.13 -6.99
C SER A 66 -8.61 -7.58 -5.54
N HIS A 67 -7.81 -8.58 -5.18
CA HIS A 67 -7.80 -9.21 -3.86
C HIS A 67 -6.38 -9.23 -3.28
N PRO A 68 -5.76 -8.08 -2.99
CA PRO A 68 -4.45 -8.05 -2.38
C PRO A 68 -4.50 -8.62 -0.96
N ALA A 69 -3.51 -9.44 -0.61
CA ALA A 69 -3.37 -10.04 0.72
C ALA A 69 -2.85 -9.01 1.75
N PRO A 70 -2.98 -9.28 3.06
CA PRO A 70 -2.41 -8.43 4.10
C PRO A 70 -0.91 -8.16 3.87
N GLY A 71 -0.51 -6.89 3.89
CA GLY A 71 0.87 -6.46 3.67
C GLY A 71 1.28 -6.34 2.20
N GLN A 72 0.42 -6.66 1.24
CA GLN A 72 0.66 -6.41 -0.19
C GLN A 72 0.28 -4.98 -0.55
N LEU A 73 1.28 -4.13 -0.79
CA LEU A 73 1.07 -2.77 -1.25
C LEU A 73 0.70 -2.78 -2.73
N ALA A 74 -0.40 -2.13 -3.08
CA ALA A 74 -0.88 -2.09 -4.46
C ALA A 74 -1.30 -0.67 -4.87
N ILE A 75 -0.95 -0.25 -6.09
CA ILE A 75 -1.34 1.05 -6.63
C ILE A 75 -2.44 0.89 -7.68
N TYR A 76 -3.54 1.60 -7.51
CA TYR A 76 -4.50 1.82 -8.59
C TYR A 76 -4.10 3.11 -9.32
N PRO A 77 -3.84 3.07 -10.64
CA PRO A 77 -3.29 4.22 -11.38
C PRO A 77 -4.28 5.36 -11.61
N GLY A 78 -5.55 5.19 -11.23
CA GLY A 78 -6.62 6.13 -11.49
C GLY A 78 -7.28 5.92 -12.86
N GLY A 79 -8.23 6.81 -13.19
CA GLY A 79 -8.95 6.82 -14.46
C GLY A 79 -10.46 6.73 -14.25
N ILE A 80 -10.94 5.64 -13.67
CA ILE A 80 -12.35 5.48 -13.28
C ILE A 80 -12.58 6.07 -11.88
N SER A 81 -11.67 5.78 -10.95
CA SER A 81 -11.59 6.37 -9.61
C SER A 81 -10.31 7.19 -9.47
N GLU A 82 -10.13 7.83 -8.31
CA GLU A 82 -8.88 8.51 -7.96
C GLU A 82 -7.69 7.54 -7.93
N CYS A 83 -6.48 8.04 -8.18
CA CYS A 83 -5.27 7.26 -7.99
C CYS A 83 -5.01 7.05 -6.49
N GLU A 84 -4.66 5.83 -6.09
CA GLU A 84 -4.49 5.47 -4.68
C GLU A 84 -3.50 4.32 -4.49
N ILE A 85 -2.79 4.32 -3.36
CA ILE A 85 -2.01 3.17 -2.90
C ILE A 85 -2.75 2.51 -1.75
N PHE A 86 -3.02 1.22 -1.86
CA PHE A 86 -3.59 0.40 -0.80
C PHE A 86 -2.52 -0.20 0.10
N PHE A 87 -2.83 -0.30 1.40
CA PHE A 87 -2.08 -1.06 2.38
C PHE A 87 -3.04 -1.94 3.20
N PRO A 88 -3.36 -3.16 2.73
CA PRO A 88 -4.30 -4.07 3.36
C PRO A 88 -3.77 -4.63 4.67
N TYR A 89 -4.63 -4.70 5.70
CA TYR A 89 -4.29 -5.33 6.98
C TYR A 89 -5.08 -6.62 7.27
N GLY A 90 -6.02 -6.96 6.38
CA GLY A 90 -6.88 -8.13 6.49
C GLY A 90 -7.59 -8.47 5.18
N GLY A 91 -8.75 -9.12 5.26
CA GLY A 91 -9.56 -9.49 4.10
C GLY A 91 -10.13 -8.25 3.40
N CYS A 92 -9.76 -8.05 2.13
CA CYS A 92 -10.16 -6.85 1.39
C CYS A 92 -10.37 -7.14 -0.10
N THR A 93 -11.03 -6.21 -0.79
CA THR A 93 -11.16 -6.21 -2.26
C THR A 93 -11.02 -4.78 -2.77
N THR A 94 -10.16 -4.55 -3.76
CA THR A 94 -9.99 -3.25 -4.43
C THR A 94 -11.31 -2.81 -5.06
N ALA A 95 -12.08 -2.03 -4.31
CA ALA A 95 -13.42 -1.63 -4.68
C ALA A 95 -13.73 -0.22 -4.15
N PRO A 96 -13.52 0.84 -4.94
CA PRO A 96 -14.06 2.16 -4.62
C PRO A 96 -15.57 2.21 -4.92
N LYS A 97 -16.16 3.41 -4.83
CA LYS A 97 -17.60 3.65 -5.04
C LYS A 97 -18.17 3.16 -6.40
N VAL A 98 -17.29 2.87 -7.38
CA VAL A 98 -17.67 2.44 -8.74
C VAL A 98 -17.75 0.92 -8.89
N GLY A 99 -17.51 0.16 -7.82
CA GLY A 99 -17.45 -1.30 -7.86
C GLY A 99 -16.02 -1.82 -7.89
N GLN A 100 -15.86 -3.11 -8.20
CA GLN A 100 -14.57 -3.78 -8.19
C GLN A 100 -13.64 -3.24 -9.28
N LEU A 101 -12.42 -2.88 -8.87
CA LEU A 101 -11.30 -2.53 -9.74
C LEU A 101 -10.11 -3.46 -9.44
N ALA A 102 -8.97 -3.23 -10.08
CA ALA A 102 -7.73 -3.94 -9.79
C ALA A 102 -6.58 -2.95 -9.59
N ALA A 103 -5.66 -3.25 -8.68
CA ALA A 103 -4.49 -2.44 -8.39
C ALA A 103 -3.22 -3.27 -8.63
N ASN A 104 -2.16 -2.63 -9.12
CA ASN A 104 -0.87 -3.27 -9.38
C ASN A 104 -0.17 -3.52 -8.05
N HIS A 105 0.02 -4.79 -7.69
CA HIS A 105 0.80 -5.16 -6.51
C HIS A 105 2.29 -4.96 -6.80
N PHE A 106 2.95 -4.13 -5.98
CA PHE A 106 4.33 -3.71 -6.23
C PHE A 106 5.32 -4.01 -5.11
N ALA A 107 4.85 -4.27 -3.89
CA ALA A 107 5.70 -4.65 -2.77
C ALA A 107 4.92 -5.45 -1.72
N SER A 108 5.64 -6.30 -0.97
CA SER A 108 5.08 -7.10 0.12
C SER A 108 5.87 -6.92 1.39
N VAL A 109 5.19 -6.67 2.52
CA VAL A 109 5.82 -6.69 3.85
C VAL A 109 6.43 -8.07 4.11
N VAL A 110 7.63 -8.08 4.68
CA VAL A 110 8.36 -9.29 5.03
C VAL A 110 8.82 -9.22 6.48
N ALA A 111 8.94 -10.38 7.12
CA ALA A 111 9.52 -10.47 8.45
C ALA A 111 11.02 -10.14 8.42
N THR A 112 11.49 -9.31 9.35
CA THR A 112 12.93 -8.99 9.53
C THR A 112 13.64 -9.93 10.50
N GLY A 113 12.93 -10.89 11.09
CA GLY A 113 13.48 -11.87 12.02
C GLY A 113 12.43 -12.90 12.46
N ALA A 114 12.88 -13.95 13.16
CA ALA A 114 12.00 -15.06 13.57
C ALA A 114 10.87 -14.64 14.53
N ASN A 115 11.06 -13.56 15.28
CA ASN A 115 10.11 -13.05 16.26
C ASN A 115 9.45 -11.74 15.81
N ASP A 116 9.47 -11.43 14.51
CA ASP A 116 8.88 -10.22 13.98
C ASP A 116 7.35 -10.35 13.86
N ASP A 117 6.60 -9.55 14.63
CA ASP A 117 5.14 -9.54 14.72
C ASP A 117 4.48 -8.54 13.75
N TRP A 118 5.04 -8.38 12.54
CA TRP A 118 4.57 -7.35 11.59
C TRP A 118 3.08 -7.46 11.25
N GLN A 119 2.49 -8.65 11.26
CA GLN A 119 1.06 -8.82 11.01
C GLN A 119 0.21 -8.18 12.12
N ASP A 120 0.63 -8.26 13.37
CA ASP A 120 -0.08 -7.64 14.50
C ASP A 120 0.12 -6.12 14.48
N ARG A 121 1.33 -5.64 14.17
CA ARG A 121 1.56 -4.21 13.90
C ARG A 121 0.70 -3.70 12.75
N LEU A 122 0.50 -4.50 11.72
CA LEU A 122 -0.33 -4.12 10.56
C LEU A 122 -1.82 -4.08 10.91
N ARG A 123 -2.33 -5.01 11.74
CA ARG A 123 -3.69 -4.93 12.29
C ARG A 123 -3.88 -3.68 13.14
N GLU A 124 -2.86 -3.30 13.90
CA GLU A 124 -2.88 -2.06 14.69
C GLU A 124 -2.93 -0.81 13.80
N VAL A 125 -2.24 -0.79 12.64
CA VAL A 125 -2.42 0.28 11.62
C VAL A 125 -3.89 0.40 11.22
N GLY A 126 -4.53 -0.72 10.91
CA GLY A 126 -5.96 -0.78 10.57
C GLY A 126 -6.84 -0.21 11.67
N ARG A 127 -6.65 -0.66 12.91
CA ARG A 127 -7.40 -0.18 14.08
C ARG A 127 -7.25 1.33 14.27
N ARG A 128 -6.03 1.88 14.20
CA ARG A 128 -5.78 3.32 14.35
C ARG A 128 -6.43 4.12 13.23
N CYS A 129 -6.27 3.69 11.98
CA CYS A 129 -6.91 4.37 10.85
C CYS A 129 -8.44 4.40 10.97
N LEU A 130 -9.04 3.30 11.47
CA LEU A 130 -10.48 3.17 11.64
C LEU A 130 -11.03 4.04 12.78
N TRP A 131 -10.39 3.97 13.96
CA TRP A 131 -10.95 4.54 15.20
C TRP A 131 -10.38 5.91 15.55
N GLU A 132 -9.14 6.19 15.14
CA GLU A 132 -8.41 7.42 15.49
C GLU A 132 -8.26 8.34 14.26
N GLY A 133 -8.68 7.89 13.09
CA GLY A 133 -8.61 8.64 11.83
C GLY A 133 -7.24 8.56 11.18
N ALA A 134 -6.97 9.50 10.27
CA ALA A 134 -5.81 9.45 9.39
C ALA A 134 -4.48 9.37 10.16
N GLN A 135 -3.60 8.47 9.71
CA GLN A 135 -2.27 8.26 10.29
C GLN A 135 -1.20 8.77 9.33
N SER A 136 -0.13 9.38 9.87
CA SER A 136 1.00 9.80 9.02
C SER A 136 1.77 8.58 8.52
N ILE A 137 1.99 8.50 7.21
CA ILE A 137 2.75 7.43 6.56
C ILE A 137 3.95 7.98 5.79
N ARG A 138 5.08 7.29 5.89
CA ARG A 138 6.29 7.51 5.10
C ARG A 138 6.73 6.21 4.44
N ILE A 139 6.93 6.23 3.12
CA ILE A 139 7.53 5.13 2.36
C ILE A 139 8.84 5.59 1.75
N THR A 140 9.90 4.81 1.92
CA THR A 140 11.25 5.07 1.38
C THR A 140 11.88 3.79 0.86
N GLU A 141 12.90 3.90 0.01
CA GLU A 141 13.80 2.79 -0.34
C GLU A 141 15.13 3.02 0.40
N VAL A 142 15.69 1.96 0.99
CA VAL A 142 17.01 1.98 1.62
C VAL A 142 17.91 0.97 0.93
N ASP A 143 19.16 1.36 0.70
CA ASP A 143 20.18 0.43 0.21
C ASP A 143 20.48 -0.60 1.31
N GLY A 144 20.60 -1.86 0.90
CA GLY A 144 20.93 -3.00 1.78
C GLY A 144 22.42 -3.19 1.99
#